data_AF-A0A2T2TAJ3-F1
#
_entry.id   AF-A0A2T2TAJ3-F1
#
_cell.length_a   1.000
_cell.length_b   1.000
_cell.length_c   1.000
_cell.angle_alpha   90.00
_cell.angle_beta   90.00
_cell.angle_gamma   90.00
#
_symmetry.space_group_name_H-M   'P 1'
#
loop_
_entity.id
_entity.type
_entity.pdbx_description
1 polymer ?
#
loop_
_entity_poly.entity_id
_entity_poly.type
_entity_poly.pdbx_seq_one_letter_code
_entity_poly.pdbx_strand_id
1 'polypeptide(L)'
;MSNRAERLHDLYSDAQKVGSKRSGDIALNVWAEVFGFASKVETDTQALDVQRMFALTTDELDKLEGQAMGLGWSTRSRENFLGRARSVLSPRHMNTPWRRFHQSHLDGSVLQGLSMLSDQLPDEEVEPSEEEVRDYSDDLKSLRGRLDESDVTPAFRQFVAGAIDILKAATHSYRVEGVEAFRRARLQMEQHVAAFEGTWNSGETSEEETEIRDSLNTYVDMMMRWADNADTMYTLAQTGQYLLQAGGG
;
A
#
# COMPACT_ATOMS: atom_id res chain seq x y z
N MET A 1 -5.27 7.76 -12.40
CA MET A 1 -4.43 8.85 -11.86
C MET A 1 -5.04 9.20 -10.53
N SER A 2 -4.22 9.33 -9.51
CA SER A 2 -4.72 9.40 -8.13
C SER A 2 -3.72 10.15 -7.25
N ASN A 3 -4.23 10.71 -6.17
CA ASN A 3 -3.43 11.33 -5.12
C ASN A 3 -3.73 10.72 -3.76
N ARG A 4 -2.88 11.01 -2.78
CA ARG A 4 -2.98 10.48 -1.41
C ARG A 4 -4.36 10.68 -0.76
N ALA A 5 -4.99 11.82 -0.97
CA ALA A 5 -6.30 12.08 -0.36
C ALA A 5 -7.40 11.22 -0.99
N GLU A 6 -7.34 11.00 -2.30
CA GLU A 6 -8.25 10.10 -3.03
C GLU A 6 -8.08 8.64 -2.57
N ARG A 7 -6.84 8.14 -2.50
CA ARG A 7 -6.59 6.78 -1.97
C ARG A 7 -7.13 6.58 -0.56
N LEU A 8 -6.88 7.54 0.33
CA LEU A 8 -7.41 7.48 1.70
C LEU A 8 -8.95 7.59 1.70
N HIS A 9 -9.53 8.47 0.89
CA HIS A 9 -10.98 8.56 0.73
C HIS A 9 -11.59 7.21 0.35
N ASP A 10 -11.02 6.53 -0.64
CA ASP A 10 -11.52 5.26 -1.13
C ASP A 10 -11.35 4.13 -0.11
N LEU A 11 -10.21 4.09 0.57
CA LEU A 11 -9.96 3.19 1.69
C LEU A 11 -11.03 3.31 2.78
N TYR A 12 -11.35 4.54 3.19
CA TYR A 12 -12.36 4.83 4.19
C TYR A 12 -13.79 4.56 3.67
N SER A 13 -14.07 4.87 2.41
CA SER A 13 -15.34 4.59 1.75
C SER A 13 -15.61 3.08 1.73
N ASP A 14 -14.61 2.28 1.40
CA ASP A 14 -14.71 0.82 1.41
C ASP A 14 -14.88 0.27 2.82
N ALA A 15 -14.22 0.85 3.81
CA ALA A 15 -14.47 0.49 5.21
C ALA A 15 -15.92 0.75 5.64
N GLN A 16 -16.53 1.87 5.24
CA GLN A 16 -17.96 2.11 5.46
C GLN A 16 -18.84 1.07 4.75
N LYS A 17 -18.54 0.73 3.49
CA LYS A 17 -19.32 -0.23 2.70
C LYS A 17 -19.26 -1.63 3.31
N VAL A 18 -18.05 -2.13 3.60
CA VAL A 18 -17.82 -3.46 4.21
C VAL A 18 -18.46 -3.51 5.60
N GLY A 19 -18.18 -2.52 6.44
CA GLY A 19 -18.69 -2.49 7.80
C GLY A 19 -20.21 -2.33 7.89
N SER A 20 -20.85 -1.69 6.91
CA SER A 20 -22.32 -1.63 6.84
C SER A 20 -22.94 -3.00 6.54
N LYS A 21 -22.31 -3.81 5.69
CA LYS A 21 -22.73 -5.20 5.41
C LYS A 21 -22.45 -6.12 6.59
N ARG A 22 -21.45 -5.81 7.41
CA ARG A 22 -20.96 -6.63 8.54
C ARG A 22 -21.06 -5.90 9.88
N SER A 23 -22.18 -5.22 10.13
CA SER A 23 -22.33 -4.30 11.28
C SER A 23 -22.08 -4.92 12.68
N GLY A 24 -22.21 -6.25 12.81
CA GLY A 24 -21.94 -7.01 14.02
C GLY A 24 -20.49 -7.49 14.19
N ASP A 25 -19.67 -7.44 13.13
CA ASP A 25 -18.28 -7.87 13.18
C ASP A 25 -17.42 -6.86 13.97
N ILE A 26 -16.31 -7.35 14.50
CA ILE A 26 -15.29 -6.51 15.10
C ILE A 26 -14.56 -5.71 14.02
N ALA A 27 -14.13 -4.50 14.36
CA ALA A 27 -13.47 -3.60 13.42
C ALA A 27 -12.22 -4.20 12.77
N LEU A 28 -11.47 -5.04 13.51
CA LEU A 28 -10.31 -5.74 12.98
C LEU A 28 -10.63 -6.55 11.71
N ASN A 29 -11.77 -7.25 11.68
CA ASN A 29 -12.18 -8.06 10.52
C ASN A 29 -12.62 -7.20 9.35
N VAL A 30 -13.31 -6.09 9.61
CA VAL A 30 -13.70 -5.12 8.58
C VAL A 30 -12.46 -4.55 7.92
N TRP A 31 -11.50 -4.10 8.71
CA TRP A 31 -10.25 -3.56 8.20
C TRP A 31 -9.38 -4.60 7.51
N ALA A 32 -9.36 -5.84 8.00
CA ALA A 32 -8.67 -6.94 7.32
C ALA A 32 -9.16 -7.10 5.87
N GLU A 33 -10.48 -7.12 5.66
CA GLU A 33 -11.06 -7.19 4.32
C GLU A 33 -10.73 -5.95 3.47
N VAL A 34 -10.80 -4.74 4.07
CA VAL A 34 -10.48 -3.48 3.37
C VAL A 34 -9.03 -3.43 2.89
N PHE A 35 -8.09 -4.02 3.64
CA PHE A 35 -6.69 -4.14 3.25
C PHE A 35 -6.39 -5.36 2.37
N GLY A 36 -7.40 -6.13 1.97
CA GLY A 36 -7.24 -7.28 1.09
C GLY A 36 -6.77 -8.57 1.79
N PHE A 37 -6.80 -8.62 3.13
CA PHE A 37 -6.58 -9.86 3.87
C PHE A 37 -7.84 -10.71 3.95
N ALA A 38 -7.70 -11.90 4.54
CA ALA A 38 -8.85 -12.75 4.86
C ALA A 38 -9.85 -11.97 5.75
N SER A 39 -11.13 -12.00 5.38
CA SER A 39 -12.19 -11.23 6.06
C SER A 39 -12.45 -11.63 7.52
N LYS A 40 -11.76 -12.66 8.01
CA LYS A 40 -11.76 -13.07 9.40
C LYS A 40 -10.31 -13.29 9.83
N VAL A 41 -9.91 -12.55 10.85
CA VAL A 41 -8.60 -12.70 11.48
C VAL A 41 -8.68 -13.85 12.48
N GLU A 42 -7.87 -14.88 12.28
CA GLU A 42 -7.87 -16.11 13.08
C GLU A 42 -6.53 -16.33 13.80
N THR A 43 -5.46 -15.66 13.37
CA THR A 43 -4.12 -15.79 13.97
C THR A 43 -3.54 -14.45 14.41
N ASP A 44 -2.63 -14.51 15.38
CA ASP A 44 -1.91 -13.31 15.86
C ASP A 44 -1.08 -12.67 14.75
N THR A 45 -0.52 -13.47 13.83
CA THR A 45 0.21 -12.96 12.67
C THR A 45 -0.68 -12.12 11.77
N GLN A 46 -1.89 -12.59 11.45
CA GLN A 46 -2.86 -11.81 10.67
C GLN A 46 -3.27 -10.53 11.38
N ALA A 47 -3.45 -10.57 12.71
CA ALA A 47 -3.75 -9.37 13.48
C ALA A 47 -2.61 -8.34 13.43
N LEU A 48 -1.36 -8.79 13.53
CA LEU A 48 -0.18 -7.94 13.38
C LEU A 48 -0.06 -7.33 11.98
N ASP A 49 -0.42 -8.06 10.93
CA ASP A 49 -0.39 -7.54 9.57
C ASP A 49 -1.43 -6.42 9.37
N VAL A 50 -2.64 -6.59 9.91
CA VAL A 50 -3.65 -5.52 9.90
C VAL A 50 -3.18 -4.30 10.72
N GLN A 51 -2.51 -4.52 11.85
CA GLN A 51 -1.95 -3.43 12.66
C GLN A 51 -0.85 -2.65 11.94
N ARG A 52 -0.01 -3.33 11.14
CA ARG A 52 0.99 -2.66 10.28
C ARG A 52 0.30 -1.74 9.29
N MET A 53 -0.79 -2.19 8.67
CA MET A 53 -1.56 -1.34 7.75
C MET A 53 -2.17 -0.11 8.43
N PHE A 54 -2.56 -0.21 9.71
CA PHE A 54 -3.00 0.97 10.47
C PHE A 54 -1.89 1.98 10.68
N ALA A 55 -0.68 1.52 10.99
CA ALA A 55 0.48 2.39 11.11
C ALA A 55 0.76 3.10 9.78
N LEU A 56 0.80 2.36 8.66
CA LEU A 56 0.99 2.95 7.33
C LEU A 56 -0.10 3.98 7.01
N THR A 57 -1.36 3.67 7.29
CA THR A 57 -2.47 4.60 7.02
C THR A 57 -2.37 5.85 7.90
N THR A 58 -1.86 5.72 9.14
CA THR A 58 -1.63 6.87 10.03
C THR A 58 -0.50 7.75 9.50
N ASP A 59 0.60 7.15 9.02
CA ASP A 59 1.70 7.88 8.41
C ASP A 59 1.24 8.66 7.16
N GLU A 60 0.37 8.06 6.34
CA GLU A 60 -0.23 8.76 5.19
C GLU A 60 -1.14 9.91 5.63
N LEU A 61 -1.91 9.78 6.71
CA LEU A 61 -2.70 10.89 7.26
C LEU A 61 -1.80 12.04 7.76
N ASP A 62 -0.64 11.73 8.33
CA ASP A 62 0.32 12.74 8.79
C ASP A 62 0.96 13.49 7.61
N LYS A 63 1.33 12.78 6.54
CA LYS A 63 1.77 13.41 5.28
C LYS A 63 0.68 14.30 4.68
N LEU A 64 -0.56 13.80 4.67
CA LEU A 64 -1.71 14.54 4.16
C LEU A 64 -2.00 15.79 4.99
N GLU A 65 -1.80 15.73 6.32
CA GLU A 65 -1.90 16.90 7.19
C GLU A 65 -0.89 17.99 6.81
N GLY A 66 0.35 17.59 6.52
CA GLY A 66 1.39 18.50 6.03
C GLY A 66 1.02 19.16 4.69
N GLN A 67 0.45 18.40 3.76
CA GLN A 67 -0.04 18.93 2.48
C GLN A 67 -1.21 19.91 2.66
N ALA A 68 -2.18 19.57 3.52
CA ALA A 68 -3.31 20.45 3.84
C ALA A 68 -2.85 21.77 4.48
N MET A 69 -1.82 21.72 5.34
CA MET A 69 -1.20 22.93 5.90
C MET A 69 -0.57 23.80 4.81
N GLY A 70 0.13 23.19 3.84
CA GLY A 70 0.70 23.89 2.69
C GLY A 70 -0.35 24.60 1.82
N LEU A 71 -1.56 24.04 1.75
CA LEU A 71 -2.71 24.63 1.06
C LEU A 71 -3.49 25.67 1.91
N GLY A 72 -3.03 25.97 3.13
CA GLY A 72 -3.63 27.00 3.98
C GLY A 72 -4.88 26.55 4.75
N TRP A 73 -5.14 25.25 4.86
CA TRP A 73 -6.27 24.75 5.65
C TRP A 73 -6.08 25.04 7.14
N SER A 74 -7.12 25.59 7.77
CA SER A 74 -7.08 25.92 9.20
C SER A 74 -6.88 24.67 10.07
N THR A 75 -6.20 24.82 11.21
CA THR A 75 -6.02 23.73 12.18
C THR A 75 -7.35 23.09 12.57
N ARG A 76 -8.39 23.90 12.80
CA ARG A 76 -9.73 23.41 13.12
C ARG A 76 -10.32 22.54 12.00
N SER A 77 -10.18 22.97 10.74
CA SER A 77 -10.66 22.20 9.60
C SER A 77 -9.96 20.84 9.52
N ARG A 78 -8.63 20.82 9.67
CA ARG A 78 -7.80 19.61 9.62
C ARG A 78 -8.11 18.65 10.76
N GLU A 79 -8.15 19.13 12.00
CA GLU A 79 -8.45 18.31 13.19
C GLU A 79 -9.85 17.66 13.12
N ASN A 80 -10.84 18.36 12.56
CA ASN A 80 -12.20 17.86 12.47
C ASN A 80 -12.32 16.56 11.68
N PHE A 81 -11.58 16.40 10.57
CA PHE A 81 -11.67 15.20 9.73
C PHE A 81 -10.46 14.26 9.92
N LEU A 82 -9.22 14.77 9.96
CA LEU A 82 -8.03 13.93 10.16
C LEU A 82 -7.97 13.34 11.57
N GLY A 83 -8.39 14.09 12.59
CA GLY A 83 -8.45 13.58 13.97
C GLY A 83 -9.43 12.41 14.10
N ARG A 84 -10.57 12.48 13.39
CA ARG A 84 -11.55 11.39 13.33
C ARG A 84 -11.03 10.20 12.53
N ALA A 85 -10.41 10.45 11.38
CA ALA A 85 -9.75 9.42 10.57
C ALA A 85 -8.70 8.64 11.39
N ARG A 86 -7.83 9.33 12.15
CA ARG A 86 -6.88 8.66 13.06
C ARG A 86 -7.58 7.87 14.17
N SER A 87 -8.68 8.40 14.71
CA SER A 87 -9.41 7.75 15.80
C SER A 87 -9.97 6.38 15.39
N VAL A 88 -10.43 6.22 14.15
CA VAL A 88 -10.98 4.94 13.65
C VAL A 88 -9.91 3.89 13.34
N LEU A 89 -8.65 4.27 13.30
CA LEU A 89 -7.50 3.36 13.20
C LEU A 89 -6.87 3.07 14.57
N SER A 90 -7.49 3.50 15.68
CA SER A 90 -6.90 3.27 16.99
C SER A 90 -6.91 1.79 17.38
N PRO A 91 -5.77 1.22 17.82
CA PRO A 91 -5.72 -0.15 18.33
C PRO A 91 -6.70 -0.45 19.46
N ARG A 92 -7.09 0.59 20.22
CA ARG A 92 -8.06 0.49 21.31
C ARG A 92 -9.44 0.05 20.85
N HIS A 93 -9.78 0.23 19.58
CA HIS A 93 -11.11 -0.02 19.04
C HIS A 93 -11.19 -1.23 18.10
N MET A 94 -10.07 -1.93 17.84
CA MET A 94 -10.01 -3.07 16.92
C MET A 94 -11.00 -4.20 17.26
N ASN A 95 -11.16 -4.49 18.56
CA ASN A 95 -12.08 -5.55 19.04
C ASN A 95 -13.50 -5.04 19.31
N THR A 96 -13.80 -3.77 18.97
CA THR A 96 -15.15 -3.22 19.15
C THR A 96 -16.02 -3.55 17.93
N PRO A 97 -17.33 -3.84 18.12
CA PRO A 97 -18.24 -4.00 17.01
C PRO A 97 -18.30 -2.75 16.13
N TRP A 98 -18.26 -2.93 14.81
CA TRP A 98 -18.18 -1.85 13.82
C TRP A 98 -19.24 -0.75 14.05
N ARG A 99 -20.50 -1.16 14.25
CA ARG A 99 -21.66 -0.27 14.41
C ARG A 99 -21.54 0.72 15.58
N ARG A 100 -20.73 0.46 16.60
CA ARG A 100 -20.68 1.32 17.81
C ARG A 100 -19.78 2.53 17.60
N PHE A 101 -18.50 2.28 17.36
CA PHE A 101 -17.47 3.33 17.34
C PHE A 101 -17.16 3.78 15.91
N HIS A 102 -16.97 2.85 14.99
CA HIS A 102 -16.43 3.16 13.67
C HIS A 102 -17.47 3.86 12.79
N GLN A 103 -18.73 3.42 12.84
CA GLN A 103 -19.81 4.10 12.10
C GLN A 103 -20.08 5.54 12.58
N SER A 104 -19.77 5.86 13.84
CA SER A 104 -19.99 7.22 14.39
C SER A 104 -18.79 8.16 14.18
N HIS A 105 -17.58 7.62 14.04
CA HIS A 105 -16.37 8.41 13.84
C HIS A 105 -15.99 8.52 12.37
N LEU A 106 -16.29 7.49 11.57
CA LEU A 106 -16.19 7.52 10.13
C LEU A 106 -17.49 8.05 9.54
N ASP A 107 -17.80 9.31 9.80
CA ASP A 107 -18.99 9.97 9.29
C ASP A 107 -18.73 10.68 7.94
N GLY A 108 -19.77 11.30 7.37
CA GLY A 108 -19.66 12.01 6.09
C GLY A 108 -18.67 13.17 6.11
N SER A 109 -18.31 13.73 7.28
CA SER A 109 -17.32 14.81 7.36
C SER A 109 -15.90 14.33 7.10
N VAL A 110 -15.58 13.08 7.45
CA VAL A 110 -14.28 12.47 7.14
C VAL A 110 -14.12 12.31 5.63
N LEU A 111 -15.11 11.69 4.98
CA LEU A 111 -15.09 11.48 3.54
C LEU A 111 -15.12 12.81 2.78
N GLN A 112 -15.96 13.76 3.20
CA GLN A 112 -16.01 15.07 2.56
C GLN A 112 -14.68 15.83 2.69
N GLY A 113 -14.03 15.80 3.85
CA GLY A 113 -12.74 16.44 4.05
C GLY A 113 -11.65 15.86 3.15
N LEU A 114 -11.60 14.53 3.03
CA LEU A 114 -10.67 13.84 2.13
C LEU A 114 -10.95 14.16 0.65
N SER A 115 -12.21 14.12 0.23
CA SER A 115 -12.61 14.46 -1.14
C SER A 115 -12.31 15.93 -1.50
N MET A 116 -12.57 16.87 -0.60
CA MET A 116 -12.22 18.27 -0.84
C MET A 116 -10.71 18.51 -0.95
N LEU A 117 -9.91 17.70 -0.25
CA LEU A 117 -8.46 17.78 -0.31
C LEU A 117 -7.92 17.08 -1.56
N SER A 118 -8.54 15.99 -2.01
CA SER A 118 -8.16 15.33 -3.27
C SER A 118 -8.35 16.25 -4.46
N ASP A 119 -9.41 17.05 -4.50
CA ASP A 119 -9.65 18.02 -5.57
C ASP A 119 -8.57 19.12 -5.67
N GLN A 120 -7.81 19.35 -4.58
CA GLN A 120 -6.78 20.40 -4.50
C GLN A 120 -5.37 19.87 -4.66
N LEU A 121 -5.16 18.55 -4.51
CA LEU A 121 -3.85 17.94 -4.63
C LEU A 121 -3.59 17.50 -6.07
N PRO A 122 -2.35 17.66 -6.56
CA PRO A 122 -1.99 17.11 -7.86
C PRO A 122 -1.99 15.59 -7.81
N ASP A 123 -2.28 14.96 -8.95
CA ASP A 123 -2.06 13.53 -9.12
C ASP A 123 -0.59 13.19 -8.90
N GLU A 124 -0.35 12.17 -8.08
CA GLU A 124 1.02 11.74 -7.71
C GLU A 124 1.49 10.58 -8.60
N GLU A 125 0.55 9.81 -9.19
CA GLU A 125 0.86 8.56 -9.86
C GLU A 125 -0.14 8.15 -10.95
N VAL A 126 0.32 7.30 -11.85
CA VAL A 126 -0.54 6.46 -12.69
C VAL A 126 -0.69 5.12 -11.97
N GLU A 127 -1.87 4.91 -11.39
CA GLU A 127 -2.18 3.67 -10.69
C GLU A 127 -2.17 2.47 -11.65
N PRO A 128 -1.47 1.37 -11.35
CA PRO A 128 -1.82 0.08 -11.93
C PRO A 128 -3.30 -0.22 -11.67
N SER A 129 -3.96 -0.82 -12.64
CA SER A 129 -5.34 -1.25 -12.47
C SER A 129 -5.46 -2.29 -11.35
N GLU A 130 -6.63 -2.37 -10.70
CA GLU A 130 -6.88 -3.41 -9.71
C GLU A 130 -6.70 -4.83 -10.26
N GLU A 131 -6.95 -5.02 -11.55
CA GLU A 131 -6.69 -6.27 -12.27
C GLU A 131 -5.20 -6.56 -12.37
N GLU A 132 -4.38 -5.60 -12.80
CA GLU A 132 -2.91 -5.76 -12.84
C GLU A 132 -2.31 -6.07 -11.46
N VAL A 133 -2.78 -5.40 -10.40
CA VAL A 133 -2.31 -5.64 -9.02
C VAL A 133 -2.72 -7.04 -8.54
N ARG A 134 -3.93 -7.49 -8.91
CA ARG A 134 -4.44 -8.82 -8.56
C ARG A 134 -3.67 -9.91 -9.30
N ASP A 135 -3.51 -9.79 -10.61
CA ASP A 135 -2.79 -10.73 -11.44
C ASP A 135 -1.34 -10.88 -10.94
N TYR A 136 -0.70 -9.75 -10.61
CA TYR A 136 0.63 -9.77 -10.00
C TYR A 136 0.69 -10.51 -8.66
N SER A 137 -0.32 -10.32 -7.79
CA SER A 137 -0.40 -11.02 -6.51
C SER A 137 -0.58 -12.53 -6.69
N ASP A 138 -1.43 -12.94 -7.63
CA ASP A 138 -1.67 -14.34 -7.98
C ASP A 138 -0.43 -14.99 -8.60
N ASP A 139 0.29 -14.25 -9.45
CA ASP A 139 1.56 -14.64 -10.03
C ASP A 139 2.66 -14.86 -8.97
N LEU A 140 2.79 -13.95 -8.00
CA LEU A 140 3.72 -14.12 -6.88
C LEU A 140 3.35 -15.33 -5.99
N LYS A 141 2.07 -15.65 -5.88
CA LYS A 141 1.60 -16.84 -5.17
C LYS A 141 1.94 -18.10 -5.96
N SER A 142 1.76 -18.09 -7.27
CA SER A 142 2.14 -19.18 -8.19
C SER A 142 3.65 -19.43 -8.13
N LEU A 143 4.47 -18.37 -8.22
CA LEU A 143 5.92 -18.46 -8.10
C LEU A 143 6.34 -19.05 -6.74
N ARG A 144 5.65 -18.67 -5.66
CA ARG A 144 5.93 -19.26 -4.35
C ARG A 144 5.63 -20.76 -4.31
N GLY A 145 4.52 -21.19 -4.89
CA GLY A 145 4.18 -22.61 -5.00
C GLY A 145 5.24 -23.40 -5.77
N ARG A 146 5.66 -22.89 -6.94
CA ARG A 146 6.77 -23.47 -7.73
C ARG A 146 8.06 -23.57 -6.92
N LEU A 147 8.42 -22.50 -6.22
CA LEU A 147 9.59 -22.49 -5.35
C LEU A 147 9.50 -23.55 -4.25
N ASP A 148 8.35 -23.71 -3.62
CA ASP A 148 8.15 -24.68 -2.53
C ASP A 148 8.28 -26.13 -3.05
N GLU A 149 7.84 -26.41 -4.28
CA GLU A 149 7.88 -27.74 -4.91
C GLU A 149 9.21 -28.09 -5.59
N SER A 150 10.00 -27.08 -5.97
CA SER A 150 11.29 -27.24 -6.67
C SER A 150 12.37 -27.95 -5.84
N ASP A 151 13.38 -28.53 -6.50
CA ASP A 151 14.59 -29.10 -5.86
C ASP A 151 15.78 -28.14 -5.97
N VAL A 152 15.54 -26.87 -5.61
CA VAL A 152 16.56 -25.82 -5.62
C VAL A 152 17.39 -25.81 -4.33
N THR A 153 18.59 -25.22 -4.40
CA THR A 153 19.46 -25.11 -3.24
C THR A 153 18.79 -24.31 -2.10
N PRO A 154 19.05 -24.64 -0.81
CA PRO A 154 18.44 -23.93 0.31
C PRO A 154 18.74 -22.42 0.32
N ALA A 155 19.95 -22.04 -0.11
CA ALA A 155 20.35 -20.64 -0.22
C ALA A 155 19.53 -19.90 -1.29
N PHE A 156 19.36 -20.49 -2.48
CA PHE A 156 18.52 -19.93 -3.54
C PHE A 156 17.07 -19.84 -3.10
N ARG A 157 16.55 -20.89 -2.43
CA ARG A 157 15.19 -20.87 -1.88
C ARG A 157 14.97 -19.73 -0.91
N GLN A 158 15.89 -19.55 0.03
CA GLN A 158 15.80 -18.46 1.01
C GLN A 158 15.83 -17.09 0.33
N PHE A 159 16.69 -16.93 -0.67
CA PHE A 159 16.78 -15.70 -1.45
C PHE A 159 15.46 -15.42 -2.19
N VAL A 160 14.94 -16.35 -2.99
CA VAL A 160 13.71 -16.14 -3.77
C VAL A 160 12.51 -15.95 -2.85
N ALA A 161 12.43 -16.71 -1.75
CA ALA A 161 11.39 -16.57 -0.74
C ALA A 161 11.35 -15.13 -0.17
N GLY A 162 12.51 -14.61 0.24
CA GLY A 162 12.60 -13.23 0.77
C GLY A 162 12.25 -12.17 -0.28
N ALA A 163 12.66 -12.38 -1.54
CA ALA A 163 12.30 -11.48 -2.64
C ALA A 163 10.78 -11.46 -2.88
N ILE A 164 10.13 -12.63 -2.93
CA ILE A 164 8.67 -12.75 -3.04
C ILE A 164 7.98 -12.04 -1.86
N ASP A 165 8.49 -12.17 -0.64
CA ASP A 165 7.89 -11.55 0.54
C ASP A 165 7.98 -10.00 0.47
N ILE A 166 9.08 -9.44 -0.03
CA ILE A 166 9.22 -8.00 -0.31
C ILE A 166 8.18 -7.54 -1.34
N LEU A 167 8.07 -8.26 -2.46
CA LEU A 167 7.13 -7.92 -3.53
C LEU A 167 5.68 -7.99 -3.05
N LYS A 168 5.31 -9.05 -2.31
CA LYS A 168 3.98 -9.20 -1.71
C LYS A 168 3.68 -8.07 -0.74
N ALA A 169 4.62 -7.72 0.14
CA ALA A 169 4.43 -6.62 1.09
C ALA A 169 4.18 -5.29 0.37
N ALA A 170 4.89 -5.05 -0.74
CA ALA A 170 4.69 -3.87 -1.58
C ALA A 170 3.27 -3.83 -2.18
N THR A 171 2.81 -4.94 -2.75
CA THR A 171 1.46 -5.07 -3.33
C THR A 171 0.36 -4.82 -2.30
N HIS A 172 0.51 -5.33 -1.07
CA HIS A 172 -0.47 -5.07 0.00
C HIS A 172 -0.43 -3.60 0.46
N SER A 173 0.77 -3.03 0.57
CA SER A 173 0.94 -1.65 1.04
C SER A 173 0.52 -0.60 0.01
N TYR A 174 0.55 -0.95 -1.28
CA TYR A 174 0.20 -0.08 -2.40
C TYR A 174 -1.18 0.57 -2.24
N ARG A 175 -2.16 -0.18 -1.75
CA ARG A 175 -3.53 0.34 -1.53
C ARG A 175 -3.59 1.51 -0.54
N VAL A 176 -2.60 1.64 0.34
CA VAL A 176 -2.52 2.72 1.33
C VAL A 176 -1.53 3.79 0.90
N GLU A 177 -0.30 3.38 0.59
CA GLU A 177 0.80 4.31 0.34
C GLU A 177 0.94 4.71 -1.13
N GLY A 178 0.20 4.07 -2.04
CA GLY A 178 0.43 4.17 -3.47
C GLY A 178 1.83 3.68 -3.83
N VAL A 179 2.44 4.31 -4.82
CA VAL A 179 3.78 4.04 -5.35
C VAL A 179 4.88 4.05 -4.30
N GLU A 180 4.73 4.79 -3.21
CA GLU A 180 5.73 4.79 -2.14
C GLU A 180 5.99 3.37 -1.62
N ALA A 181 4.98 2.50 -1.64
CA ALA A 181 5.15 1.08 -1.36
C ALA A 181 6.16 0.41 -2.30
N PHE A 182 6.09 0.69 -3.61
CA PHE A 182 7.00 0.15 -4.61
C PHE A 182 8.39 0.79 -4.55
N ARG A 183 8.50 2.10 -4.29
CA ARG A 183 9.79 2.77 -4.07
C ARG A 183 10.54 2.16 -2.88
N ARG A 184 9.83 1.94 -1.76
CA ARG A 184 10.40 1.28 -0.59
C ARG A 184 10.79 -0.17 -0.89
N ALA A 185 9.95 -0.90 -1.62
CA ALA A 185 10.24 -2.28 -2.01
C ALA A 185 11.45 -2.39 -2.94
N ARG A 186 11.67 -1.41 -3.84
CA ARG A 186 12.90 -1.32 -4.64
C ARG A 186 14.13 -1.27 -3.76
N LEU A 187 14.16 -0.36 -2.79
CA LEU A 187 15.29 -0.24 -1.87
C LEU A 187 15.51 -1.52 -1.05
N GLN A 188 14.43 -2.15 -0.58
CA GLN A 188 14.52 -3.43 0.13
C GLN A 188 15.04 -4.55 -0.78
N MET A 189 14.63 -4.58 -2.05
CA MET A 189 15.11 -5.55 -3.03
C MET A 189 16.60 -5.37 -3.31
N GLU A 190 17.08 -4.14 -3.47
CA GLU A 190 18.51 -3.84 -3.64
C GLU A 190 19.34 -4.34 -2.45
N GLN A 191 18.87 -4.08 -1.23
CA GLN A 191 19.51 -4.57 0.01
C GLN A 191 19.48 -6.09 0.10
N HIS A 192 18.38 -6.71 -0.31
CA HIS A 192 18.22 -8.15 -0.31
C HIS A 192 19.14 -8.82 -1.33
N VAL A 193 19.24 -8.29 -2.55
CA VAL A 193 20.21 -8.77 -3.55
C VAL A 193 21.64 -8.60 -3.05
N ALA A 194 21.98 -7.46 -2.43
CA ALA A 194 23.29 -7.22 -1.85
C ALA A 194 23.65 -8.25 -0.76
N ALA A 195 22.69 -8.65 0.07
CA ALA A 195 22.88 -9.66 1.11
C ALA A 195 23.11 -11.09 0.56
N PHE A 196 22.67 -11.34 -0.68
CA PHE A 196 22.71 -12.65 -1.33
C PHE A 196 23.52 -12.65 -2.64
N GLU A 197 24.43 -11.69 -2.85
CA GLU A 197 25.17 -11.52 -4.12
C GLU A 197 25.82 -12.81 -4.64
N GLY A 198 26.38 -13.63 -3.74
CA GLY A 198 27.00 -14.91 -4.12
C GLY A 198 26.01 -15.98 -4.58
N THR A 199 24.75 -15.90 -4.17
CA THR A 199 23.65 -16.79 -4.59
C THR A 199 22.96 -16.26 -5.86
N TRP A 200 22.88 -14.94 -6.00
CA TRP A 200 22.29 -14.29 -7.17
C TRP A 200 23.17 -14.45 -8.41
N ASN A 201 24.49 -14.29 -8.25
CA ASN A 201 25.47 -14.31 -9.34
C ASN A 201 26.19 -15.66 -9.52
N SER A 202 25.73 -16.74 -8.88
CA SER A 202 26.35 -18.05 -9.07
C SER A 202 26.14 -18.54 -10.51
N GLY A 203 27.23 -18.85 -11.23
CA GLY A 203 27.19 -19.34 -12.62
C GLY A 203 26.82 -20.81 -12.76
N GLU A 204 26.81 -21.57 -11.67
CA GLU A 204 26.29 -22.95 -11.61
C GLU A 204 24.87 -22.89 -11.06
N THR A 205 23.88 -22.81 -11.95
CA THR A 205 22.46 -22.88 -11.58
C THR A 205 21.77 -23.98 -12.35
N SER A 206 20.88 -24.70 -11.69
CA SER A 206 20.04 -25.69 -12.38
C SER A 206 19.11 -24.99 -13.40
N GLU A 207 18.57 -25.76 -14.34
CA GLU A 207 17.54 -25.26 -15.27
C GLU A 207 16.33 -24.71 -14.48
N GLU A 208 15.92 -25.41 -13.43
CA GLU A 208 14.83 -25.00 -12.54
C GLU A 208 15.13 -23.70 -11.77
N GLU A 209 16.35 -23.53 -11.24
CA GLU A 209 16.78 -22.27 -10.61
C GLU A 209 16.77 -21.11 -11.60
N THR A 210 17.11 -21.38 -12.86
CA THR A 210 17.10 -20.37 -13.94
C THR A 210 15.67 -19.93 -14.25
N GLU A 211 14.74 -20.86 -14.42
CA GLU A 211 13.32 -20.54 -14.69
C GLU A 211 12.67 -19.74 -13.54
N ILE A 212 12.97 -20.09 -12.29
CA ILE A 212 12.47 -19.38 -11.12
C ILE A 212 13.08 -17.97 -11.06
N ARG A 213 14.37 -17.84 -11.34
CA ARG A 213 15.07 -16.55 -11.38
C ARG A 213 14.47 -15.64 -12.46
N ASP A 214 14.24 -16.15 -13.67
CA ASP A 214 13.68 -15.38 -14.78
C ASP A 214 12.24 -14.92 -14.48
N SER A 215 11.46 -15.78 -13.84
CA SER A 215 10.12 -15.43 -13.36
C SER A 215 10.20 -14.30 -12.32
N LEU A 216 11.09 -14.42 -11.33
CA LEU A 216 11.30 -13.39 -10.33
C LEU A 216 11.73 -12.05 -10.95
N ASN A 217 12.67 -12.07 -11.90
CA ASN A 217 13.13 -10.87 -12.61
C ASN A 217 11.98 -10.16 -13.32
N THR A 218 11.12 -10.92 -14.01
CA THR A 218 9.93 -10.37 -14.67
C THR A 218 9.04 -9.61 -13.69
N TYR A 219 8.84 -10.15 -12.49
CA TYR A 219 8.02 -9.53 -11.45
C TYR A 219 8.69 -8.31 -10.83
N VAL A 220 10.00 -8.38 -10.56
CA VAL A 220 10.80 -7.25 -10.09
C VAL A 220 10.71 -6.10 -11.11
N ASP A 221 10.95 -6.37 -12.39
CA ASP A 221 10.91 -5.37 -13.47
C ASP A 221 9.53 -4.70 -13.57
N MET A 222 8.45 -5.47 -13.43
CA MET A 222 7.10 -4.91 -13.46
C MET A 222 6.86 -3.95 -12.28
N MET A 223 7.32 -4.30 -11.08
CA MET A 223 7.26 -3.41 -9.92
C MET A 223 8.11 -2.16 -10.12
N MET A 224 9.33 -2.29 -10.66
CA MET A 224 10.21 -1.14 -10.94
C MET A 224 9.55 -0.17 -11.91
N ARG A 225 8.90 -0.68 -12.95
CA ARG A 225 8.15 0.14 -13.90
C ARG A 225 7.04 0.95 -13.21
N TRP A 226 6.33 0.38 -12.25
CA TRP A 226 5.33 1.12 -11.47
C TRP A 226 5.96 2.23 -10.62
N ALA A 227 7.11 1.95 -9.99
CA ALA A 227 7.85 2.97 -9.24
C ALA A 227 8.35 4.12 -10.14
N ASP A 228 8.92 3.80 -11.30
CA ASP A 228 9.52 4.78 -12.22
C ASP A 228 8.47 5.65 -12.92
N ASN A 229 7.31 5.08 -13.27
CA ASN A 229 6.19 5.84 -13.84
C ASN A 229 5.76 6.99 -12.92
N ALA A 230 5.84 6.77 -11.61
CA ALA A 230 5.44 7.77 -10.63
C ALA A 230 6.54 8.80 -10.34
N ASP A 231 7.83 8.43 -10.42
CA ASP A 231 8.93 9.41 -10.41
C ASP A 231 8.77 10.41 -11.57
N THR A 232 8.36 9.91 -12.74
CA THR A 232 8.09 10.74 -13.92
C THR A 232 6.91 11.69 -13.67
N MET A 233 5.79 11.20 -13.13
CA MET A 233 4.61 12.02 -12.85
C MET A 233 4.87 13.07 -11.76
N TYR A 234 5.57 12.70 -10.69
CA TYR A 234 5.95 13.63 -9.63
C TYR A 234 6.80 14.79 -10.18
N THR A 235 7.77 14.48 -11.05
CA THR A 235 8.62 15.50 -11.71
C THR A 235 7.79 16.43 -12.60
N LEU A 236 6.84 15.87 -13.36
CA LEU A 236 5.92 16.65 -14.20
C LEU A 236 5.01 17.56 -13.36
N ALA A 237 4.46 17.06 -12.25
CA ALA A 237 3.61 17.82 -11.35
C ALA A 237 4.36 19.01 -10.72
N GLN A 238 5.59 18.79 -10.25
CA GLN A 238 6.44 19.86 -9.71
C GLN A 238 6.79 20.91 -10.77
N THR A 239 7.12 20.47 -11.98
CA THR A 239 7.45 21.38 -13.09
C THR A 239 6.23 22.19 -13.51
N GLY A 240 5.04 21.57 -13.57
CA GLY A 240 3.78 22.26 -13.85
C GLY A 240 3.41 23.30 -12.79
N GLN A 241 3.57 22.98 -11.51
CA GLN A 241 3.35 23.94 -10.42
C GLN A 241 4.31 25.13 -10.48
N TYR A 242 5.59 24.88 -10.79
CA TYR A 242 6.57 25.94 -10.97
C TYR A 242 6.22 26.87 -12.14
N LEU A 243 5.78 26.33 -13.27
CA LEU A 243 5.39 27.12 -14.44
C LEU A 243 4.13 27.95 -14.19
N LEU A 244 3.15 27.43 -13.45
CA LEU A 244 1.94 28.17 -13.07
C LEU A 244 2.25 29.32 -12.10
N GLN A 245 3.22 29.15 -11.21
CA GLN A 245 3.68 30.21 -10.30
C GLN A 245 4.55 31.26 -11.02
N ALA A 246 5.35 30.85 -12.00
CA ALA A 246 6.23 31.75 -12.76
C ALA A 246 5.49 32.54 -13.87
N GLY A 247 4.39 32.00 -14.40
CA GLY A 247 3.58 32.65 -15.44
C GLY A 247 2.48 33.60 -14.94
N GLY A 248 2.26 33.67 -13.62
CA GLY A 248 1.23 34.49 -12.98
C GLY A 248 1.72 35.83 -12.40
N GLY A 249 2.90 36.31 -12.81
CA GLY A 249 3.51 37.58 -12.36
C GLY A 249 3.31 38.74 -13.34
#